data_AF-A0A1Z9VG64-F1
#
_entry.id   AF-A0A1Z9VG64-F1
#
_cell.length_a   1.000
_cell.length_b   1.000
_cell.length_c   1.000
_cell.angle_alpha   90.00
_cell.angle_beta   90.00
_cell.angle_gamma   90.00
#
_symmetry.space_group_name_H-M   'P 1'
#
loop_
_entity.id
_entity.type
_entity.pdbx_description
1 polymer ?
#
loop_
_entity_poly.entity_id
_entity_poly.type
_entity_poly.pdbx_seq_one_letter_code
_entity_poly.pdbx_strand_id
1 'polypeptide(L)'
;MKKFQVLSMKAELLLKAFKNILYSRLLEKKMTAMQRHGQIGTYAGCAGQEALYTGLGLAMKPEDCYVPYYRDQPALMLRGYQPIDFMR
;
A
#
# COMPACT_ATOMS: atom_id res chain seq x y z
N MET A 1 -8.17 -2.45 -33.14
CA MET A 1 -7.58 -2.48 -31.79
C MET A 1 -7.02 -1.11 -31.47
N LYS A 2 -7.62 -0.36 -30.52
CA LYS A 2 -7.07 0.92 -30.07
C LYS A 2 -5.69 0.63 -29.44
N LYS A 3 -4.61 1.20 -29.99
CA LYS A 3 -3.32 1.25 -29.30
C LYS A 3 -3.60 1.96 -27.98
N PHE A 4 -3.54 1.23 -26.87
CA PHE A 4 -3.40 1.88 -25.57
C PHE A 4 -2.11 2.67 -25.65
N GLN A 5 -2.24 3.98 -25.80
CA GLN A 5 -1.13 4.89 -25.66
C GLN A 5 -0.70 4.72 -24.21
N VAL A 6 0.36 3.93 -23.99
CA VAL A 6 0.97 3.78 -22.67
C VAL A 6 1.36 5.20 -22.29
N LEU A 7 0.59 5.81 -21.39
CA LEU A 7 0.89 7.14 -20.88
C LEU A 7 2.34 7.09 -20.42
N SER A 8 3.18 7.97 -20.98
CA SER A 8 4.59 8.06 -20.63
C SER A 8 4.69 8.48 -19.17
N MET A 9 4.67 7.50 -18.26
CA MET A 9 4.89 7.72 -16.84
C MET A 9 6.40 7.75 -16.59
N LYS A 10 6.84 8.72 -15.78
CA LYS A 10 8.25 8.83 -15.38
C LYS A 10 8.70 7.54 -14.70
N ALA A 11 9.85 7.00 -15.11
CA ALA A 11 10.40 5.76 -14.56
C ALA A 11 10.57 5.82 -13.03
N GLU A 12 10.93 6.98 -12.49
CA GLU A 12 11.05 7.22 -11.04
C GLU A 12 9.72 7.01 -10.29
N LEU A 13 8.61 7.46 -10.87
CA LEU A 13 7.28 7.29 -10.29
C LEU A 13 6.89 5.80 -10.28
N LEU A 14 7.14 5.10 -11.38
CA LEU A 14 6.88 3.66 -11.48
C LEU A 14 7.73 2.88 -10.48
N LEU A 15 9.01 3.24 -10.32
CA LEU A 15 9.90 2.61 -9.35
C LEU A 15 9.44 2.87 -7.91
N LYS A 16 8.99 4.09 -7.60
CA LYS A 16 8.41 4.44 -6.29
C LYS A 16 7.15 3.63 -6.01
N ALA A 17 6.25 3.52 -6.99
CA ALA A 17 5.03 2.72 -6.87
C ALA A 17 5.35 1.24 -6.64
N PHE A 18 6.25 0.67 -7.43
CA PHE A 18 6.66 -0.72 -7.31
C PHE A 18 7.29 -1.03 -5.95
N LYS A 19 8.17 -0.15 -5.44
CA LYS A 19 8.74 -0.27 -4.10
C LYS A 19 7.65 -0.28 -3.02
N ASN A 20 6.66 0.60 -3.12
CA ASN A 20 5.55 0.65 -2.15
C ASN A 20 4.70 -0.63 -2.19
N ILE A 21 4.39 -1.13 -3.38
CA ILE A 21 3.65 -2.40 -3.57
C ILE A 21 4.41 -3.56 -2.93
N LEU A 22 5.73 -3.68 -3.19
CA LEU A 22 6.57 -4.71 -2.61
C LEU A 22 6.64 -4.61 -1.08
N TYR A 23 6.78 -3.40 -0.57
CA TYR A 23 6.84 -3.16 0.87
C TYR A 23 5.54 -3.52 1.57
N SER A 24 4.40 -3.17 0.98
CA SER A 24 3.08 -3.56 1.51
C SER A 24 2.90 -5.07 1.53
N ARG A 25 3.36 -5.78 0.50
CA ARG A 25 3.35 -7.25 0.50
C ARG A 25 4.22 -7.86 1.59
N LEU A 26 5.36 -7.24 1.87
CA LEU A 26 6.24 -7.71 2.95
C LEU A 26 5.61 -7.50 4.32
N LEU A 27 5.04 -6.31 4.55
CA LEU A 27 4.27 -5.99 5.77
C LEU A 27 3.15 -7.02 5.97
N GLU A 28 2.36 -7.28 4.94
CA GLU A 28 1.24 -8.21 5.00
C GLU A 28 1.66 -9.64 5.36
N LYS A 29 2.77 -10.14 4.79
CA LYS A 29 3.32 -11.44 5.18
C LYS A 29 3.69 -11.47 6.66
N LYS A 30 4.33 -10.41 7.17
CA LYS A 30 4.71 -10.30 8.58
C LYS A 30 3.49 -10.25 9.50
N MET A 31 2.51 -9.41 9.17
CA MET A 31 1.26 -9.26 9.92
C MET A 31 0.47 -10.57 9.96
N THR A 32 0.36 -11.27 8.83
CA THR A 32 -0.29 -12.58 8.75
C THR A 32 0.42 -13.62 9.62
N ALA A 33 1.77 -13.62 9.63
CA ALA A 33 2.53 -14.50 10.52
C ALA A 33 2.30 -14.16 12.00
N MET A 34 2.35 -12.87 12.37
CA MET A 34 2.10 -12.41 13.74
C MET A 34 0.69 -12.80 14.21
N GLN A 35 -0.32 -12.63 13.36
CA GLN A 35 -1.69 -13.03 13.65
C GLN A 35 -1.81 -14.54 13.88
N ARG A 36 -1.17 -15.37 13.04
CA ARG A 36 -1.16 -16.83 13.19
C ARG A 36 -0.42 -17.31 14.44
N HIS A 37 0.55 -16.54 14.92
CA HIS A 37 1.27 -16.80 16.16
C HIS A 37 0.61 -16.17 17.40
N GLY A 38 -0.57 -15.55 17.26
CA GLY A 38 -1.29 -14.93 18.37
C GLY A 38 -0.62 -13.67 18.95
N GLN A 39 0.32 -13.06 18.21
CA GLN A 39 1.03 -11.85 18.65
C GLN A 39 0.21 -10.58 18.45
N ILE A 40 -0.76 -10.61 17.54
CA ILE A 40 -1.72 -9.54 17.28
C ILE A 40 -3.12 -10.14 17.14
N GLY A 41 -4.14 -9.29 17.24
CA GLY A 41 -5.53 -9.67 16.98
C GLY A 41 -5.80 -9.96 15.51
N THR A 42 -7.02 -9.65 15.06
CA THR A 42 -7.43 -9.88 13.67
C THR A 42 -6.70 -8.95 12.71
N TYR A 43 -6.10 -9.52 11.65
CA TYR A 43 -5.47 -8.76 10.57
C TYR A 43 -6.20 -8.97 9.24
N ALA A 44 -6.59 -7.88 8.59
CA ALA A 44 -7.20 -7.87 7.26
C ALA A 44 -6.19 -7.36 6.22
N GLY A 45 -5.56 -8.28 5.49
CA GLY A 45 -4.54 -7.98 4.48
C GLY A 45 -5.10 -7.39 3.18
N CYS A 46 -4.27 -6.73 2.39
CA CYS A 46 -4.62 -6.06 1.13
C CYS A 46 -4.12 -6.81 -0.12
N ALA A 47 -3.75 -8.10 0.01
CA ALA A 47 -3.19 -8.89 -1.09
C ALA A 47 -4.05 -8.83 -2.35
N GLY A 48 -3.43 -8.49 -3.47
CA GLY A 48 -4.08 -8.32 -4.77
C GLY A 48 -4.65 -6.91 -5.01
N GLN A 49 -4.70 -6.07 -3.99
CA GLN A 49 -5.20 -4.69 -4.06
C GLN A 49 -4.10 -3.64 -3.82
N GLU A 50 -2.83 -4.06 -3.67
CA GLU A 50 -1.74 -3.19 -3.25
C GLU A 50 -1.48 -2.05 -4.24
N ALA A 51 -1.62 -2.34 -5.54
CA ALA A 51 -1.43 -1.37 -6.61
C ALA A 51 -2.53 -0.29 -6.62
N LEU A 52 -3.78 -0.66 -6.29
CA LEU A 52 -4.92 0.26 -6.21
C LEU A 52 -4.64 1.35 -5.16
N TYR A 53 -4.33 0.92 -3.93
CA TYR A 53 -4.07 1.83 -2.82
C TYR A 53 -2.74 2.58 -2.96
N THR A 54 -1.73 1.97 -3.57
CA THR A 54 -0.49 2.68 -3.91
C THR A 54 -0.76 3.80 -4.92
N GLY A 55 -1.54 3.53 -5.96
CA GLY A 55 -1.94 4.53 -6.95
C GLY A 55 -2.72 5.68 -6.31
N LEU A 56 -3.68 5.35 -5.43
CA LEU A 56 -4.43 6.32 -4.64
C LEU A 56 -3.48 7.19 -3.79
N GLY A 57 -2.60 6.56 -3.03
CA GLY A 57 -1.61 7.25 -2.18
C GLY A 57 -0.67 8.17 -2.94
N LEU A 58 -0.24 7.79 -4.15
CA LEU A 58 0.64 8.60 -5.00
C LEU A 58 -0.09 9.75 -5.71
N ALA A 59 -1.40 9.61 -5.94
CA ALA A 59 -2.21 10.63 -6.59
C ALA A 59 -2.70 11.72 -5.61
N MET A 60 -2.79 11.39 -4.31
CA MET A 60 -3.19 12.33 -3.27
C MET A 60 -2.12 13.40 -3.02
N LYS A 61 -2.58 14.62 -2.74
CA LYS A 61 -1.76 15.72 -2.22
C LYS A 61 -1.60 15.59 -0.70
N PRO A 62 -0.57 16.22 -0.12
CA PRO A 62 -0.38 16.24 1.33
C PRO A 62 -1.60 16.79 2.09
N GLU A 63 -2.28 17.79 1.54
CA GLU A 63 -3.41 18.48 2.17
C GLU A 63 -4.73 17.74 2.03
N ASP A 64 -4.80 16.70 1.19
CA ASP A 64 -6.03 15.94 0.98
C ASP A 64 -6.41 15.17 2.26
N CYS A 65 -7.67 15.29 2.65
CA CYS A 65 -8.25 14.49 3.73
C CYS A 65 -8.46 13.05 3.22
N TYR A 66 -7.83 12.08 3.89
CA TYR A 66 -7.98 10.67 3.56
C TYR A 66 -8.66 9.94 4.71
N VAL A 67 -9.81 9.32 4.42
CA VAL A 67 -10.55 8.49 5.37
C VAL A 67 -10.29 7.02 5.00
N PRO A 68 -9.32 6.34 5.63
CA PRO A 68 -8.90 5.01 5.24
C PRO A 68 -9.91 3.93 5.66
N TYR A 69 -9.89 2.82 4.93
CA TYR A 69 -10.50 1.57 5.37
C TYR A 69 -9.44 0.57 5.86
N TYR A 70 -9.85 -0.59 6.40
CA TYR A 70 -8.95 -1.54 7.08
C TYR A 70 -7.84 -2.15 6.20
N ARG A 71 -7.88 -1.93 4.87
CA ARG A 71 -7.04 -2.56 3.84
C ARG A 71 -6.17 -1.57 3.07
N ASP A 72 -6.07 -0.37 3.61
CA ASP A 72 -5.50 0.79 2.93
C ASP A 72 -4.02 1.01 3.30
N GLN A 73 -3.36 -0.02 3.84
CA GLN A 73 -1.96 0.05 4.30
C GLN A 73 -1.02 0.63 3.23
N PRO A 74 -1.10 0.27 1.92
CA PRO A 74 -0.23 0.86 0.90
C PRO A 74 -0.39 2.39 0.78
N ALA A 75 -1.60 2.92 0.93
CA ALA A 75 -1.86 4.36 0.87
C ALA A 75 -1.38 5.06 2.15
N LEU A 76 -1.63 4.45 3.32
CA LEU A 76 -1.21 4.98 4.62
C LEU A 76 0.31 5.09 4.74
N MET A 77 1.07 4.10 4.24
CA MET A 77 2.54 4.15 4.24
C MET A 77 3.09 5.31 3.39
N LEU A 78 2.44 5.64 2.27
CA LEU A 78 2.80 6.81 1.47
C LEU A 78 2.47 8.14 2.17
N ARG A 79 1.56 8.11 3.16
CA ARG A 79 1.19 9.25 4.01
C ARG A 79 1.95 9.28 5.34
N GLY A 80 3.05 8.54 5.46
CA GLY A 80 3.98 8.62 6.59
C GLY A 80 3.81 7.57 7.68
N TYR A 81 2.83 6.67 7.57
CA TYR A 81 2.72 5.54 8.49
C TYR A 81 3.90 4.58 8.32
N GLN A 82 4.46 4.15 9.43
CA GLN A 82 5.55 3.19 9.48
C GLN A 82 5.01 1.78 9.73
N PRO A 83 5.73 0.71 9.34
CA PRO A 83 5.32 -0.67 9.60
C PRO A 83 4.93 -0.94 11.06
N ILE A 84 5.67 -0.33 12.00
CA ILE A 84 5.42 -0.49 13.43
C ILE A 84 4.05 0.04 13.85
N ASP A 85 3.49 1.01 13.12
CA ASP A 85 2.17 1.58 13.43
C ASP A 85 1.04 0.58 13.15
N PHE A 86 1.28 -0.42 12.31
CA PHE A 86 0.34 -1.51 12.04
C PHE A 86 0.51 -2.70 12.99
N MET A 87 1.65 -2.82 13.67
CA MET A 87 2.06 -4.01 14.44
C MET A 87 1.77 -3.92 15.95
N ARG A 88 1.09 -2.85 16.39
CA ARG A 88 0.75 -2.64 17.80
C ARG A 88 -0.59 -3.26 18.18
#